data_AF-A0A7V9MM44-F1
#
_entry.id   AF-A0A7V9MM44-F1
#
_cell.length_a   1.000
_cell.length_b   1.000
_cell.length_c   1.000
_cell.angle_alpha   90.00
_cell.angle_beta   90.00
_cell.angle_gamma   90.00
#
_symmetry.space_group_name_H-M   'P 1'
#
loop_
_entity.id
_entity.type
_entity.pdbx_description
1 polymer ?
#
loop_
_entity_poly.entity_id
_entity_poly.type
_entity_poly.pdbx_seq_one_letter_code
_entity_poly.pdbx_strand_id
1 'polypeptide(L)'
;MANNINTHNPEHITWKYEQFLFSILGGIRLEGLDRLRVTIKVEFKGQAIRHNLDLYNDTQVEKLLRKTAERLEIGTSYISKAIATLINELENYRLEEIQKQAVKQETKKMLTEQEKQAALAFLKEPDLLERTNEMIGKSGVIGEELNRLLMYLIFTSRKTYRPLHIVSFGSSGVGKSHLQEKVGELIPQEDKIEITSLTGNAFYYFDKDELGHKVVLIEDLDGVLAALYPLRELQSKQKISKTVTIKDKKGNAKTIHLVVYGPVSIAGCTTQSRIYEDNANRSFLIYIDESEEQDEKVMHFQRLLSAGKINLYEQKQTIELLQNTQRVLQPVKVINPYAEFLKIPKDVFKPRRTNAHYIAFIEAITFYKQYQREQKADEETGEIYIETTLEDIAEANTLMKHILLRKSDELSGACRSYFEFIKQYVRTNNLKHFSNKEIRAVLKTEHSKQKKYMVELQQYDYVRKKEGDKKKGYGYEVSSFEEYGQLQERINTVLDEILLHLQEKEKQAAAIFALAIKRTKKNQGKY
;
A
#
# COMPACT_ATOMS: atom_id res chain seq x y z
N MET A 1 -9.63 -45.56 -21.00
CA MET A 1 -8.77 -45.45 -19.79
C MET A 1 -8.23 -44.03 -19.78
N ALA A 2 -8.37 -43.31 -18.67
CA ALA A 2 -7.94 -41.91 -18.57
C ALA A 2 -6.41 -41.83 -18.73
N ASN A 3 -5.96 -41.24 -19.83
CA ASN A 3 -4.54 -40.97 -20.09
C ASN A 3 -4.13 -39.72 -19.31
N ASN A 4 -3.92 -39.87 -18.00
CA ASN A 4 -3.45 -38.76 -17.17
C ASN A 4 -1.97 -38.49 -17.43
N ILE A 5 -1.60 -37.21 -17.47
CA ILE A 5 -0.21 -36.76 -17.48
C ILE A 5 0.49 -37.20 -16.18
N ASN A 6 1.69 -37.75 -16.30
CA ASN A 6 2.52 -38.15 -15.17
C ASN A 6 3.52 -37.03 -14.87
N THR A 7 3.33 -36.42 -13.70
CA THR A 7 4.04 -35.24 -13.22
C THR A 7 4.84 -35.53 -11.95
N HIS A 8 5.09 -36.81 -11.62
CA HIS A 8 5.82 -37.21 -10.41
C HIS A 8 7.23 -36.61 -10.34
N ASN A 9 7.87 -36.42 -11.50
CA ASN A 9 9.12 -35.66 -11.62
C ASN A 9 8.85 -34.36 -12.42
N PRO A 10 8.90 -33.17 -11.78
CA PRO A 10 8.66 -31.89 -12.45
C PRO A 10 9.61 -31.61 -13.62
N GLU A 11 10.84 -32.14 -13.58
CA GLU A 11 11.85 -31.99 -14.64
C GLU A 11 11.68 -33.00 -15.78
N HIS A 12 10.76 -33.96 -15.64
CA HIS A 12 10.52 -35.01 -16.62
C HIS A 12 9.06 -35.44 -16.63
N ILE A 13 8.23 -34.63 -17.31
CA ILE A 13 6.79 -34.85 -17.40
C ILE A 13 6.51 -35.80 -18.56
N THR A 14 5.72 -36.85 -18.34
CA THR A 14 5.40 -37.83 -19.39
C THR A 14 3.90 -37.96 -19.61
N TRP A 15 3.50 -38.17 -20.85
CA TRP A 15 2.09 -38.33 -21.19
C TRP A 15 1.95 -39.35 -22.32
N LYS A 16 1.10 -40.35 -22.11
CA LYS A 16 0.82 -41.38 -23.11
C LYS A 16 -0.48 -41.03 -23.82
N TYR A 17 -0.46 -40.95 -25.14
CA TYR A 17 -1.66 -40.79 -25.96
C TYR A 17 -1.76 -41.94 -26.95
N GLU A 18 -2.64 -42.90 -26.63
CA GLU A 18 -2.79 -44.13 -27.40
C GLU A 18 -1.43 -44.86 -27.55
N GLN A 19 -0.83 -44.82 -28.74
CA GLN A 19 0.46 -45.44 -29.06
C GLN A 19 1.65 -44.47 -28.94
N PHE A 20 1.41 -43.18 -28.74
CA PHE A 20 2.46 -42.19 -28.54
C PHE A 20 2.85 -42.10 -27.07
N LEU A 21 4.15 -41.93 -26.85
CA LEU A 21 4.69 -41.47 -25.57
C LEU A 21 5.34 -40.10 -25.78
N PHE A 22 4.79 -39.09 -25.11
CA PHE A 22 5.34 -37.75 -25.05
C PHE A 22 6.15 -37.59 -23.76
N SER A 23 7.30 -36.94 -23.84
CA SER A 23 8.09 -36.55 -22.67
C SER A 23 8.56 -35.11 -22.80
N ILE A 24 8.31 -34.30 -21.78
CA ILE A 24 8.81 -32.94 -21.65
C ILE A 24 10.07 -32.98 -20.78
N LEU A 25 11.19 -32.66 -21.41
CA LEU A 25 12.51 -32.69 -20.79
C LEU A 25 12.85 -31.31 -20.21
N GLY A 26 13.19 -31.26 -18.92
CA GLY A 26 13.48 -30.02 -18.19
C GLY A 26 12.24 -29.26 -17.72
N GLY A 27 11.09 -29.97 -17.64
CA GLY A 27 9.84 -29.41 -17.15
C GLY A 27 9.26 -28.27 -18.00
N ILE A 28 8.38 -27.49 -17.37
CA ILE A 28 7.79 -26.27 -17.93
C ILE A 28 8.01 -25.10 -16.97
N ARG A 29 8.14 -23.89 -17.50
CA ARG A 29 8.22 -22.68 -16.67
C ARG A 29 6.83 -22.32 -16.16
N LEU A 30 6.74 -22.02 -14.86
CA LEU A 30 5.50 -21.58 -14.23
C LEU A 30 5.21 -20.09 -14.51
N GLU A 31 6.26 -19.26 -14.61
CA GLU A 31 6.20 -17.82 -14.91
C GLU A 31 6.06 -17.50 -16.41
N GLY A 32 5.45 -16.34 -16.74
CA GLY A 32 5.26 -15.88 -18.13
C GLY A 32 4.22 -16.72 -18.87
N LEU A 33 2.94 -16.47 -18.57
CA LEU A 33 1.79 -17.25 -19.08
C LEU A 33 1.52 -17.06 -20.57
N ASP A 34 2.22 -16.12 -21.21
CA ASP A 34 2.16 -15.81 -22.64
C ASP A 34 2.95 -16.79 -23.52
N ARG A 35 3.75 -17.70 -22.92
CA ARG A 35 4.60 -18.65 -23.64
C ARG A 35 4.67 -20.02 -22.95
N LEU A 36 4.89 -21.07 -23.73
CA LEU A 36 5.07 -22.44 -23.25
C LEU A 36 6.25 -23.11 -23.96
N ARG A 37 7.45 -22.64 -23.63
CA ARG A 37 8.71 -23.20 -24.17
C ARG A 37 9.05 -24.53 -23.52
N VAL A 38 9.26 -25.55 -24.36
CA VAL A 38 9.55 -26.92 -23.92
C VAL A 38 10.57 -27.60 -24.82
N THR A 39 11.23 -28.61 -24.28
CA THR A 39 11.91 -29.63 -25.10
C THR A 39 11.06 -30.89 -25.09
N ILE A 40 10.37 -31.16 -26.19
CA ILE A 40 9.48 -32.32 -26.33
C ILE A 40 10.19 -33.49 -27.00
N LYS A 41 9.98 -34.69 -26.46
CA LYS A 41 10.31 -35.98 -27.07
C LYS A 41 9.01 -36.70 -27.44
N VAL A 42 8.86 -37.12 -28.68
CA VAL A 42 7.72 -37.90 -29.17
C VAL A 42 8.21 -39.28 -29.57
N GLU A 43 7.65 -40.34 -29.01
CA GLU A 43 7.99 -41.73 -29.30
C GLU A 43 6.80 -42.50 -29.86
N PHE A 44 7.05 -43.29 -30.91
CA PHE A 44 6.06 -44.17 -31.54
C PHE A 44 6.77 -45.39 -32.11
N LYS A 45 6.30 -46.60 -31.78
CA LYS A 45 6.82 -47.88 -32.29
C LYS A 45 8.37 -47.99 -32.28
N GLY A 46 9.01 -47.51 -31.22
CA GLY A 46 10.47 -47.59 -31.03
C GLY A 46 11.28 -46.48 -31.73
N GLN A 47 10.64 -45.56 -32.47
CA GLN A 47 11.29 -44.37 -33.01
C GLN A 47 11.01 -43.15 -32.12
N ALA A 48 11.98 -42.23 -32.05
CA ALA A 48 11.89 -41.04 -31.20
C ALA A 48 12.32 -39.76 -31.94
N ILE A 49 11.58 -38.67 -31.71
CA ILE A 49 11.89 -37.33 -32.23
C ILE A 49 11.99 -36.37 -31.06
N ARG A 50 13.01 -35.52 -31.05
CA ARG A 50 13.18 -34.45 -30.06
C ARG A 50 13.14 -33.10 -30.74
N HIS A 51 12.45 -32.14 -30.13
CA HIS A 51 12.33 -30.78 -30.65
C HIS A 51 12.23 -29.79 -29.49
N ASN A 52 12.97 -28.68 -29.57
CA ASN A 52 12.75 -27.52 -28.70
C ASN A 52 11.85 -26.52 -29.43
N LEU A 53 10.76 -26.11 -28.78
CA LEU A 53 9.81 -25.16 -29.34
C LEU A 53 9.01 -24.43 -28.26
N ASP A 54 8.36 -23.35 -28.68
CA ASP A 54 7.24 -22.75 -27.95
C ASP A 54 5.93 -23.35 -28.45
N LEU A 55 5.19 -24.02 -27.56
CA LEU A 55 3.93 -24.67 -27.89
C LEU A 55 2.79 -23.68 -28.19
N TYR A 56 2.96 -22.40 -27.88
CA TYR A 56 2.01 -21.34 -28.25
C TYR A 56 2.35 -20.66 -29.58
N ASN A 57 3.43 -21.08 -30.24
CA ASN A 57 3.81 -20.55 -31.55
C ASN A 57 3.37 -21.51 -32.66
N ASP A 58 2.31 -21.17 -33.38
CA ASP A 58 1.72 -22.00 -34.44
C ASP A 58 2.74 -22.45 -35.50
N THR A 59 3.63 -21.56 -35.93
CA THR A 59 4.65 -21.89 -36.93
C THR A 59 5.63 -22.96 -36.44
N GLN A 60 6.00 -22.92 -35.15
CA GLN A 60 6.88 -23.92 -34.56
C GLN A 60 6.16 -25.25 -34.33
N VAL A 61 4.89 -25.20 -33.92
CA VAL A 61 4.04 -26.38 -33.77
C VAL A 61 3.82 -27.08 -35.11
N GLU A 62 3.49 -26.34 -36.17
CA GLU A 62 3.34 -26.90 -37.52
C GLU A 62 4.61 -27.61 -37.99
N LYS A 63 5.78 -27.02 -37.73
CA LYS A 63 7.09 -27.63 -38.04
C LYS A 63 7.32 -28.92 -37.25
N LEU A 64 6.89 -29.00 -35.99
CA LEU A 64 6.93 -30.23 -35.20
C LEU A 64 5.99 -31.29 -35.78
N LEU A 65 4.74 -30.92 -36.08
CA LEU A 65 3.73 -31.82 -36.64
C LEU A 65 4.20 -32.43 -37.96
N ARG A 66 4.70 -31.60 -38.89
CA ARG A 66 5.21 -32.07 -40.18
C ARG A 66 6.39 -33.03 -40.02
N LYS A 67 7.41 -32.66 -39.23
CA LYS A 67 8.57 -33.53 -38.96
C LYS A 67 8.17 -34.87 -38.34
N THR A 68 7.18 -34.83 -37.45
CA THR A 68 6.71 -36.02 -36.74
C THR A 68 5.88 -36.92 -37.65
N ALA A 69 4.99 -36.34 -38.45
CA ALA A 69 4.20 -37.03 -39.45
C ALA A 69 5.05 -37.72 -40.51
N GLU A 70 6.02 -36.98 -41.09
CA GLU A 70 6.93 -37.50 -42.12
C GLU A 70 7.80 -38.65 -41.59
N ARG A 71 8.42 -38.47 -40.43
CA ARG A 71 9.41 -39.42 -39.92
C ARG A 71 8.80 -40.65 -39.26
N LEU A 72 7.61 -40.51 -38.66
CA LEU A 72 6.90 -41.63 -38.04
C LEU A 72 5.88 -42.28 -38.98
N GLU A 73 5.75 -41.79 -40.22
CA GLU A 73 4.81 -42.25 -41.25
C GLU A 73 3.36 -42.29 -40.75
N ILE A 74 2.94 -41.21 -40.08
CA ILE A 74 1.60 -41.07 -39.49
C ILE A 74 0.84 -39.89 -40.11
N GLY A 75 -0.48 -39.96 -40.11
CA GLY A 75 -1.32 -38.86 -40.57
C GLY A 75 -1.19 -37.61 -39.68
N THR A 76 -0.99 -36.44 -40.30
CA THR A 76 -0.83 -35.15 -39.62
C THR A 76 -2.00 -34.80 -38.70
N SER A 77 -3.23 -35.17 -39.08
CA SER A 77 -4.43 -34.95 -38.27
C SER A 77 -4.37 -35.67 -36.91
N TYR A 78 -3.83 -36.89 -36.90
CA TYR A 78 -3.75 -37.72 -35.71
C TYR A 78 -2.75 -37.16 -34.69
N ILE A 79 -1.55 -36.78 -35.14
CA ILE A 79 -0.54 -36.14 -34.27
C ILE A 79 -0.95 -34.73 -33.84
N SER A 80 -1.66 -33.99 -34.69
CA SER A 80 -2.19 -32.66 -34.36
C SER A 80 -3.15 -32.72 -33.18
N LYS A 81 -4.09 -33.67 -33.18
CA LYS A 81 -5.01 -33.89 -32.06
C LYS A 81 -4.28 -34.27 -30.76
N ALA A 82 -3.24 -35.10 -30.86
CA ALA A 82 -2.43 -35.49 -29.71
C ALA A 82 -1.68 -34.30 -29.11
N ILE A 83 -1.02 -33.47 -29.93
CA ILE A 83 -0.31 -32.27 -29.48
C ILE A 83 -1.26 -31.23 -28.87
N ALA A 84 -2.42 -30.98 -29.48
CA ALA A 84 -3.42 -30.07 -28.93
C ALA A 84 -3.90 -30.52 -27.54
N THR A 85 -4.08 -31.84 -27.34
CA THR A 85 -4.48 -32.39 -26.05
C THR A 85 -3.34 -32.28 -25.03
N LEU A 86 -2.10 -32.54 -25.41
CA LEU A 86 -0.92 -32.36 -24.55
C LEU A 86 -0.79 -30.92 -24.04
N ILE A 87 -1.05 -29.93 -24.90
CA ILE A 87 -1.01 -28.51 -24.52
C ILE A 87 -1.99 -28.25 -23.37
N ASN A 88 -3.24 -28.71 -23.51
CA ASN A 88 -4.25 -28.55 -22.45
C ASN A 88 -3.83 -29.25 -21.13
N GLU A 89 -3.22 -30.44 -21.20
CA GLU A 89 -2.74 -31.14 -20.01
C GLU A 89 -1.58 -30.41 -19.33
N LEU A 90 -0.65 -29.83 -20.09
CA LEU A 90 0.45 -29.02 -19.56
C LEU A 90 -0.03 -27.70 -18.96
N GLU A 91 -1.06 -27.08 -19.54
CA GLU A 91 -1.70 -25.89 -19.00
C GLU A 91 -2.38 -26.17 -17.66
N ASN A 92 -3.16 -27.25 -17.57
CA ASN A 92 -3.79 -27.67 -16.32
C ASN A 92 -2.75 -27.94 -15.24
N TYR A 93 -1.69 -28.71 -15.57
CA TYR A 93 -0.59 -28.96 -14.65
C TYR A 93 0.08 -27.66 -14.19
N ARG A 94 0.36 -26.73 -15.11
CA ARG A 94 0.97 -25.43 -14.79
C ARG A 94 0.12 -24.64 -13.80
N LEU A 95 -1.19 -24.58 -14.02
CA LEU A 95 -2.13 -23.90 -13.13
C LEU A 95 -2.21 -24.58 -11.77
N GLU A 96 -2.25 -25.92 -11.72
CA GLU A 96 -2.25 -26.68 -10.48
C GLU A 96 -0.97 -26.47 -9.67
N GLU A 97 0.20 -26.43 -10.30
CA GLU A 97 1.47 -26.17 -9.61
C GLU A 97 1.57 -24.74 -9.10
N ILE A 98 1.08 -23.76 -9.88
CA ILE A 98 0.97 -22.36 -9.40
C ILE A 98 0.07 -22.30 -8.16
N GLN A 99 -1.07 -23.00 -8.17
CA GLN A 99 -1.96 -23.08 -7.01
C GLN A 99 -1.30 -23.79 -5.82
N LYS A 100 -0.60 -24.92 -6.03
CA LYS A 100 0.13 -25.61 -4.95
C LYS A 100 1.26 -24.77 -4.37
N GLN A 101 1.94 -23.97 -5.19
CA GLN A 101 2.95 -23.02 -4.70
C GLN A 101 2.32 -21.89 -3.88
N ALA A 102 1.16 -21.39 -4.28
CA ALA A 102 0.39 -20.43 -3.48
C ALA A 102 -0.05 -21.04 -2.13
N VAL A 103 -0.56 -22.27 -2.12
CA VAL A 103 -1.02 -22.96 -0.89
C VAL A 103 0.14 -23.29 0.07
N LYS A 104 1.35 -23.57 -0.42
CA LYS A 104 2.52 -23.87 0.43
C LYS A 104 3.07 -22.66 1.19
N GLN A 105 2.75 -21.43 0.78
CA GLN A 105 3.26 -20.20 1.40
C GLN A 105 2.44 -19.73 2.62
N GLU A 106 1.24 -20.28 2.87
CA GLU A 106 0.35 -19.84 3.97
C GLU A 106 0.55 -20.56 5.31
N THR A 107 1.79 -20.79 5.76
CA THR A 107 1.99 -21.15 7.17
C THR A 107 2.08 -19.89 8.01
N LYS A 108 0.94 -19.44 8.56
CA LYS A 108 0.90 -18.37 9.56
C LYS A 108 1.88 -18.71 10.69
N LYS A 109 2.84 -17.82 10.97
CA LYS A 109 3.84 -18.06 12.02
C LYS A 109 3.13 -18.20 13.36
N MET A 110 3.30 -19.35 14.02
CA MET A 110 2.89 -19.51 15.42
C MET A 110 3.95 -18.88 16.32
N LEU A 111 3.55 -17.89 17.12
CA LEU A 111 4.44 -17.24 18.08
C LEU A 111 4.78 -18.19 19.23
N THR A 112 6.04 -18.16 19.66
CA THR A 112 6.43 -18.71 20.95
C THR A 112 5.85 -17.86 22.09
N GLU A 113 5.72 -18.44 23.30
CA GLU A 113 5.26 -17.68 24.46
C GLU A 113 6.19 -16.50 24.80
N GLN A 114 7.50 -16.65 24.61
CA GLN A 114 8.46 -15.55 24.81
C GLN A 114 8.23 -14.40 23.82
N GLU A 115 8.06 -14.71 22.53
CA GLU A 115 7.77 -13.69 21.52
C GLU A 115 6.44 -12.98 21.76
N LYS A 116 5.41 -13.75 22.16
CA LYS A 116 4.09 -13.21 22.51
C LYS A 116 4.18 -12.29 23.73
N GLN A 117 4.90 -12.69 24.78
CA GLN A 117 5.11 -11.87 25.97
C GLN A 117 5.88 -10.58 25.64
N ALA A 118 6.94 -10.66 24.84
CA ALA A 118 7.70 -9.49 24.41
C ALA A 118 6.85 -8.49 23.61
N ALA A 119 6.06 -8.98 22.66
CA ALA A 119 5.15 -8.15 21.86
C ALA A 119 4.04 -7.51 22.72
N LEU A 120 3.44 -8.26 23.65
CA LEU A 120 2.44 -7.75 24.57
C LEU A 120 3.01 -6.75 25.59
N ALA A 121 4.23 -6.99 26.09
CA ALA A 121 4.93 -6.06 26.96
C ALA A 121 5.15 -4.73 26.24
N PHE A 122 5.67 -4.78 25.00
CA PHE A 122 5.87 -3.59 24.17
C PHE A 122 4.57 -2.79 23.96
N LEU A 123 3.45 -3.45 23.64
CA LEU A 123 2.15 -2.77 23.44
C LEU A 123 1.56 -2.15 24.70
N LYS A 124 2.00 -2.55 25.89
CA LYS A 124 1.52 -2.03 27.17
C LYS A 124 2.34 -0.85 27.70
N GLU A 125 3.50 -0.57 27.11
CA GLU A 125 4.35 0.54 27.52
C GLU A 125 3.71 1.91 27.22
N PRO A 126 3.87 2.91 28.10
CA PRO A 126 3.45 4.28 27.82
C PRO A 126 4.22 4.85 26.61
N ASP A 127 3.67 5.92 26.03
CA ASP A 127 4.25 6.63 24.87
C ASP A 127 4.46 5.69 23.67
N LEU A 128 3.52 4.78 23.46
CA LEU A 128 3.64 3.68 22.49
C LEU A 128 3.97 4.15 21.09
N LEU A 129 3.36 5.24 20.60
CA LEU A 129 3.63 5.72 19.25
C LEU A 129 5.06 6.23 19.09
N GLU A 130 5.61 6.93 20.09
CA GLU A 130 6.99 7.40 20.09
C GLU A 130 7.95 6.20 20.08
N ARG A 131 7.74 5.25 21.00
CA ARG A 131 8.53 4.00 21.06
C ARG A 131 8.46 3.20 19.77
N THR A 132 7.27 3.08 19.19
CA THR A 132 7.09 2.43 17.88
C THR A 132 7.86 3.17 16.81
N ASN A 133 7.83 4.50 16.80
CA ASN A 133 8.59 5.28 15.84
C ASN A 133 10.10 5.09 15.99
N GLU A 134 10.61 5.04 17.23
CA GLU A 134 12.02 4.71 17.49
C GLU A 134 12.38 3.31 17.01
N MET A 135 11.53 2.31 17.26
CA MET A 135 11.75 0.94 16.77
C MET A 135 11.72 0.86 15.25
N ILE A 136 10.84 1.61 14.58
CA ILE A 136 10.83 1.73 13.10
C ILE A 136 12.16 2.35 12.62
N GLY A 137 12.72 3.31 13.35
CA GLY A 137 14.07 3.83 13.07
C GLY A 137 15.15 2.77 13.21
N LYS A 138 15.14 2.02 14.31
CA LYS A 138 16.10 0.93 14.59
C LYS A 138 15.96 -0.25 13.64
N SER A 139 14.80 -0.46 13.03
CA SER A 139 14.59 -1.45 11.98
C SER A 139 15.19 -1.04 10.62
N GLY A 140 15.78 0.16 10.51
CA GLY A 140 16.49 0.65 9.35
C GLY A 140 15.70 1.58 8.43
N VAL A 141 14.54 2.09 8.87
CA VAL A 141 13.82 3.17 8.15
C VAL A 141 14.41 4.51 8.59
N ILE A 142 15.22 5.13 7.73
CA ILE A 142 15.98 6.33 8.08
C ILE A 142 15.19 7.62 7.81
N GLY A 143 15.11 8.49 8.82
CA GLY A 143 14.33 9.73 8.74
C GLY A 143 12.85 9.46 8.51
N GLU A 144 12.16 10.33 7.77
CA GLU A 144 10.73 10.17 7.44
C GLU A 144 9.83 9.93 8.67
N GLU A 145 10.18 10.51 9.82
CA GLU A 145 9.64 10.10 11.13
C GLU A 145 8.12 10.16 11.23
N LEU A 146 7.52 11.21 10.65
CA LEU A 146 6.06 11.34 10.59
C LEU A 146 5.45 10.36 9.58
N ASN A 147 6.03 10.26 8.39
CA ASN A 147 5.51 9.44 7.30
C ASN A 147 5.61 7.94 7.60
N ARG A 148 6.71 7.47 8.21
CA ARG A 148 6.92 6.06 8.54
C ARG A 148 5.96 5.57 9.64
N LEU A 149 5.72 6.40 10.67
CA LEU A 149 4.76 6.09 11.73
C LEU A 149 3.32 6.11 11.19
N LEU A 150 2.96 7.15 10.43
CA LEU A 150 1.65 7.26 9.78
C LEU A 150 1.37 6.04 8.88
N MET A 151 2.34 5.65 8.06
CA MET A 151 2.24 4.48 7.18
C MET A 151 2.08 3.18 7.97
N TYR A 152 2.87 2.97 9.03
CA TYR A 152 2.76 1.79 9.89
C TYR A 152 1.38 1.66 10.54
N LEU A 153 0.81 2.76 11.04
CA LEU A 153 -0.53 2.79 11.62
C LEU A 153 -1.62 2.51 10.56
N ILE A 154 -1.49 3.08 9.36
CA ILE A 154 -2.38 2.79 8.25
C ILE A 154 -2.30 1.31 7.82
N PHE A 155 -1.12 0.71 7.80
CA PHE A 155 -0.97 -0.72 7.51
C PHE A 155 -1.59 -1.59 8.61
N THR A 156 -1.50 -1.15 9.87
CA THR A 156 -2.13 -1.81 11.02
C THR A 156 -3.66 -1.81 10.90
N SER A 157 -4.24 -0.75 10.33
CA SER A 157 -5.71 -0.63 10.17
C SER A 157 -6.35 -1.73 9.30
N ARG A 158 -5.58 -2.53 8.56
CA ARG A 158 -6.09 -3.73 7.84
C ARG A 158 -6.85 -4.70 8.75
N LYS A 159 -6.53 -4.70 10.05
CA LYS A 159 -7.17 -5.54 11.07
C LYS A 159 -8.45 -4.95 11.65
N THR A 160 -8.79 -3.71 11.28
CA THR A 160 -10.03 -3.06 11.71
C THR A 160 -11.15 -3.26 10.67
N TYR A 161 -12.37 -2.87 11.04
CA TYR A 161 -13.51 -2.93 10.12
C TYR A 161 -13.41 -1.93 8.98
N ARG A 162 -12.63 -0.84 9.11
CA ARG A 162 -12.46 0.18 8.06
C ARG A 162 -10.97 0.46 7.87
N PRO A 163 -10.26 -0.37 7.10
CA PRO A 163 -8.87 -0.10 6.77
C PRO A 163 -8.71 1.24 6.06
N LEU A 164 -7.56 1.84 6.30
CA LEU A 164 -7.11 3.06 5.66
C LEU A 164 -6.17 2.70 4.52
N HIS A 165 -6.01 3.65 3.59
CA HIS A 165 -5.18 3.48 2.41
C HIS A 165 -4.21 4.66 2.32
N ILE A 166 -3.03 4.44 1.74
CA ILE A 166 -2.00 5.47 1.63
C ILE A 166 -1.41 5.51 0.23
N VAL A 167 -1.10 6.71 -0.25
CA VAL A 167 -0.37 6.93 -1.49
C VAL A 167 0.80 7.87 -1.24
N SER A 168 1.98 7.43 -1.65
CA SER A 168 3.23 8.18 -1.54
C SER A 168 3.57 8.90 -2.84
N PHE A 169 3.78 10.20 -2.75
CA PHE A 169 4.19 11.10 -3.83
C PHE A 169 5.65 11.50 -3.68
N GLY A 170 6.31 11.77 -4.80
CA GLY A 170 7.72 12.15 -4.83
C GLY A 170 8.35 11.90 -6.20
N SER A 171 9.46 12.58 -6.46
CA SER A 171 10.23 12.46 -7.70
C SER A 171 10.84 11.05 -7.86
N SER A 172 11.20 10.66 -9.08
CA SER A 172 11.90 9.38 -9.27
C SER A 172 13.24 9.37 -8.52
N GLY A 173 13.59 8.26 -7.86
CA GLY A 173 14.85 8.09 -7.15
C GLY A 173 14.90 8.61 -5.70
N VAL A 174 13.89 9.32 -5.21
CA VAL A 174 13.89 9.93 -3.86
C VAL A 174 13.52 8.97 -2.72
N GLY A 175 13.39 7.66 -2.99
CA GLY A 175 13.13 6.66 -1.95
C GLY A 175 11.65 6.39 -1.60
N LYS A 176 10.67 6.81 -2.43
CA LYS A 176 9.24 6.46 -2.24
C LYS A 176 9.00 4.97 -1.99
N SER A 177 9.42 4.14 -2.95
CA SER A 177 9.25 2.69 -2.89
C SER A 177 10.04 2.10 -1.73
N HIS A 178 11.19 2.70 -1.40
CA HIS A 178 12.02 2.28 -0.28
C HIS A 178 11.33 2.49 1.07
N LEU A 179 10.71 3.65 1.31
CA LEU A 179 9.92 3.88 2.54
C LEU A 179 8.79 2.85 2.66
N GLN A 180 8.03 2.65 1.57
CA GLN A 180 6.92 1.69 1.54
C GLN A 180 7.38 0.25 1.78
N GLU A 181 8.45 -0.18 1.11
CA GLU A 181 9.06 -1.49 1.25
C GLU A 181 9.54 -1.72 2.69
N LYS A 182 10.31 -0.77 3.24
CA LYS A 182 10.89 -0.90 4.58
C LYS A 182 9.86 -0.87 5.70
N VAL A 183 8.81 -0.05 5.59
CA VAL A 183 7.68 -0.12 6.53
C VAL A 183 6.87 -1.41 6.29
N GLY A 184 6.76 -1.86 5.04
CA GLY A 184 6.14 -3.13 4.67
C GLY A 184 6.86 -4.36 5.24
N GLU A 185 8.18 -4.32 5.43
CA GLU A 185 8.95 -5.37 6.13
C GLU A 185 8.53 -5.53 7.60
N LEU A 186 7.90 -4.52 8.21
CA LEU A 186 7.42 -4.55 9.60
C LEU A 186 6.05 -5.20 9.74
N ILE A 187 5.41 -5.51 8.61
CA ILE A 187 4.16 -6.26 8.54
C ILE A 187 4.49 -7.75 8.37
N PRO A 188 3.80 -8.66 9.10
CA PRO A 188 3.95 -10.11 8.90
C PRO A 188 3.85 -10.50 7.43
N GLN A 189 4.73 -11.39 6.97
CA GLN A 189 4.77 -11.83 5.56
C GLN A 189 3.42 -12.44 5.12
N GLU A 190 2.77 -13.17 6.01
CA GLU A 190 1.45 -13.75 5.80
C GLU A 190 0.33 -12.70 5.62
N ASP A 191 0.55 -11.46 6.06
CA ASP A 191 -0.40 -10.35 6.07
C ASP A 191 -0.10 -9.29 4.99
N LYS A 192 0.83 -9.54 4.06
CA LYS A 192 1.14 -8.60 2.96
C LYS A 192 1.21 -9.27 1.60
N ILE A 193 0.94 -8.48 0.56
CA ILE A 193 1.06 -8.85 -0.85
C ILE A 193 1.79 -7.72 -1.55
N GLU A 194 2.88 -8.04 -2.22
CA GLU A 194 3.69 -7.09 -3.00
C GLU A 194 3.40 -7.23 -4.49
N ILE A 195 3.13 -6.11 -5.14
CA ILE A 195 2.62 -6.06 -6.50
C ILE A 195 3.43 -5.06 -7.32
N THR A 196 4.17 -5.58 -8.29
CA THR A 196 4.96 -4.79 -9.23
C THR A 196 4.16 -4.45 -10.51
N SER A 197 3.31 -5.37 -10.97
CA SER A 197 2.46 -5.20 -12.15
C SER A 197 1.25 -6.13 -12.09
N LEU A 198 0.09 -5.67 -12.58
CA LEU A 198 -1.12 -6.47 -12.70
C LEU A 198 -1.88 -6.16 -13.97
N THR A 199 -2.50 -7.20 -14.54
CA THR A 199 -3.57 -7.00 -15.52
C THR A 199 -4.83 -6.48 -14.82
N GLY A 200 -5.67 -5.73 -15.52
CA GLY A 200 -6.88 -5.12 -14.95
C GLY A 200 -7.88 -6.11 -14.33
N ASN A 201 -7.76 -7.41 -14.65
CA ASN A 201 -8.63 -8.46 -14.11
C ASN A 201 -8.00 -9.31 -13.01
N ALA A 202 -6.71 -9.18 -12.74
CA ALA A 202 -5.99 -10.07 -11.83
C ALA A 202 -6.64 -10.14 -10.44
N PHE A 203 -7.12 -9.00 -9.93
CA PHE A 203 -7.78 -8.94 -8.62
C PHE A 203 -9.03 -9.82 -8.48
N TYR A 204 -9.72 -10.16 -9.58
CA TYR A 204 -10.91 -11.02 -9.50
C TYR A 204 -10.59 -12.51 -9.44
N TYR A 205 -9.32 -12.89 -9.68
CA TYR A 205 -8.89 -14.28 -9.68
C TYR A 205 -8.17 -14.71 -8.40
N PHE A 206 -8.00 -13.80 -7.43
CA PHE A 206 -7.63 -14.18 -6.07
C PHE A 206 -8.72 -15.06 -5.45
N ASP A 207 -8.30 -15.93 -4.54
CA ASP A 207 -9.24 -16.71 -3.74
C ASP A 207 -10.10 -15.78 -2.89
N LYS A 208 -11.30 -16.28 -2.56
CA LYS A 208 -12.40 -15.48 -1.98
C LYS A 208 -11.95 -14.61 -0.80
N ASP A 209 -11.13 -15.14 0.09
CA ASP A 209 -10.70 -14.48 1.33
C ASP A 209 -9.20 -14.13 1.32
N GLU A 210 -8.52 -14.28 0.19
CA GLU A 210 -7.06 -14.14 0.07
C GLU A 210 -6.58 -12.71 0.33
N LEU A 211 -7.40 -11.70 0.04
CA LEU A 211 -7.07 -10.29 0.31
C LEU A 211 -7.48 -9.84 1.73
N GLY A 212 -8.18 -10.69 2.47
CA GLY A 212 -8.72 -10.38 3.79
C GLY A 212 -7.63 -10.07 4.81
N HIS A 213 -7.72 -8.90 5.44
CA HIS A 213 -6.78 -8.37 6.43
C HIS A 213 -5.33 -8.26 5.95
N LYS A 214 -5.09 -8.15 4.64
CA LYS A 214 -3.75 -7.98 4.08
C LYS A 214 -3.43 -6.52 3.72
N VAL A 215 -2.14 -6.20 3.66
CA VAL A 215 -1.61 -4.98 3.05
C VAL A 215 -1.21 -5.29 1.62
N VAL A 216 -1.84 -4.64 0.65
CA VAL A 216 -1.44 -4.70 -0.76
C VAL A 216 -0.51 -3.53 -1.05
N LEU A 217 0.77 -3.85 -1.25
CA LEU A 217 1.84 -2.91 -1.55
C LEU A 217 2.04 -2.83 -3.06
N ILE A 218 1.66 -1.71 -3.67
CA ILE A 218 1.82 -1.45 -5.09
C ILE A 218 3.06 -0.58 -5.28
N GLU A 219 4.08 -1.09 -5.96
CA GLU A 219 5.34 -0.36 -6.15
C GLU A 219 5.17 0.88 -7.02
N ASP A 220 4.36 0.80 -8.06
CA ASP A 220 4.03 1.91 -8.95
C ASP A 220 2.56 1.86 -9.37
N LEU A 221 1.78 2.85 -8.92
CA LEU A 221 0.38 3.01 -9.29
C LEU A 221 0.20 3.26 -10.80
N ASP A 222 1.22 3.80 -11.46
CA ASP A 222 1.20 4.05 -12.90
C ASP A 222 1.27 2.73 -13.70
N GLY A 223 1.87 1.69 -13.12
CA GLY A 223 1.92 0.34 -13.69
C GLY A 223 0.60 -0.44 -13.58
N VAL A 224 -0.35 0.01 -12.74
CA VAL A 224 -1.62 -0.70 -12.47
C VAL A 224 -2.86 0.13 -12.85
N LEU A 225 -2.72 1.08 -13.78
CA LEU A 225 -3.84 1.95 -14.23
C LEU A 225 -5.10 1.16 -14.60
N ALA A 226 -4.94 0.01 -15.28
CA ALA A 226 -6.04 -0.86 -15.68
C ALA A 226 -6.77 -1.54 -14.49
N ALA A 227 -6.11 -1.63 -13.33
CA ALA A 227 -6.63 -2.24 -12.11
C ALA A 227 -7.11 -1.20 -11.07
N LEU A 228 -7.06 0.10 -11.39
CA LEU A 228 -7.52 1.16 -10.46
C LEU A 228 -9.00 1.05 -10.11
N TYR A 229 -9.86 0.61 -11.03
CA TYR A 229 -11.29 0.45 -10.73
C TYR A 229 -11.55 -0.66 -9.70
N PRO A 230 -11.06 -1.90 -9.88
CA PRO A 230 -11.13 -2.93 -8.83
C PRO A 230 -10.60 -2.45 -7.47
N LEU A 231 -9.47 -1.73 -7.46
CA LEU A 231 -8.90 -1.18 -6.23
C LEU A 231 -9.86 -0.20 -5.54
N ARG A 232 -10.48 0.74 -6.27
CA ARG A 232 -11.47 1.68 -5.71
C ARG A 232 -12.66 0.97 -5.08
N GLU A 233 -13.13 -0.08 -5.73
CA GLU A 233 -14.26 -0.88 -5.23
C GLU A 233 -13.87 -1.66 -3.96
N LEU A 234 -12.66 -2.24 -3.91
CA LEU A 234 -12.12 -2.84 -2.68
C LEU A 234 -12.00 -1.82 -1.54
N GLN A 235 -11.48 -0.62 -1.81
CA GLN A 235 -11.37 0.45 -0.81
C GLN A 235 -12.74 0.87 -0.26
N SER A 236 -13.76 0.96 -1.11
CA SER A 236 -15.06 1.53 -0.74
C SER A 236 -16.04 0.49 -0.19
N LYS A 237 -16.05 -0.72 -0.75
CA LYS A 237 -17.05 -1.76 -0.48
C LYS A 237 -16.47 -2.98 0.22
N GLN A 238 -15.14 -3.08 0.34
CA GLN A 238 -14.43 -4.23 0.91
C GLN A 238 -14.78 -5.55 0.22
N LYS A 239 -15.24 -5.48 -1.03
CA LYS A 239 -15.48 -6.63 -1.88
C LYS A 239 -15.50 -6.20 -3.33
N ILE A 240 -15.05 -7.08 -4.20
CA ILE A 240 -15.19 -6.97 -5.65
C ILE A 240 -15.81 -8.23 -6.20
N SER A 241 -16.58 -8.09 -7.26
CA SER A 241 -17.19 -9.22 -7.94
C SER A 241 -17.16 -9.02 -9.44
N LYS A 242 -16.90 -10.10 -10.17
CA LYS A 242 -16.98 -10.11 -11.63
C LYS A 242 -17.64 -11.38 -12.12
N THR A 243 -18.61 -11.21 -13.01
CA THR A 243 -19.23 -12.31 -13.72
C THR A 243 -18.44 -12.58 -14.98
N VAL A 244 -17.94 -13.81 -15.15
CA VAL A 244 -17.23 -14.23 -16.37
C VAL A 244 -17.84 -15.52 -16.91
N THR A 245 -17.80 -15.67 -18.22
CA THR A 245 -18.27 -16.88 -18.89
C THR A 245 -17.07 -17.77 -19.20
N ILE A 246 -17.04 -18.96 -18.61
CA ILE A 246 -16.01 -19.97 -18.87
C ILE A 246 -16.64 -21.10 -19.67
N LYS A 247 -15.95 -21.57 -20.71
CA LYS A 247 -16.37 -22.76 -21.45
C LYS A 247 -15.98 -24.00 -20.64
N ASP A 248 -16.94 -24.89 -20.40
CA ASP A 248 -16.66 -26.18 -19.79
C ASP A 248 -15.87 -27.10 -20.75
N LYS A 249 -15.38 -28.24 -20.25
CA LYS A 249 -14.66 -29.25 -21.06
C LYS A 249 -15.50 -29.81 -22.23
N LYS A 250 -16.80 -29.52 -22.29
CA LYS A 250 -17.75 -29.93 -23.33
C LYS A 250 -18.09 -28.78 -24.30
N GLY A 251 -17.50 -27.60 -24.14
CA GLY A 251 -17.72 -26.43 -24.98
C GLY A 251 -18.94 -25.58 -24.61
N ASN A 252 -19.68 -25.92 -23.55
CA ASN A 252 -20.83 -25.14 -23.09
C ASN A 252 -20.36 -23.92 -22.29
N ALA A 253 -20.98 -22.77 -22.56
CA ALA A 253 -20.76 -21.56 -21.79
C ALA A 253 -21.38 -21.70 -20.39
N LYS A 254 -20.54 -21.74 -19.36
CA LYS A 254 -20.95 -21.65 -17.95
C LYS A 254 -20.60 -20.28 -17.41
N THR A 255 -21.60 -19.57 -16.89
CA THR A 255 -21.40 -18.31 -16.20
C THR A 255 -20.93 -18.59 -14.78
N ILE A 256 -19.81 -18.00 -14.38
CA ILE A 256 -19.31 -18.04 -13.01
C ILE A 256 -19.24 -16.63 -12.42
N HIS A 257 -19.46 -16.53 -11.11
CA HIS A 257 -19.34 -15.29 -10.35
C HIS A 257 -18.08 -15.37 -9.50
N LEU A 258 -17.07 -14.60 -9.87
CA LEU A 258 -15.87 -14.43 -9.07
C LEU A 258 -16.15 -13.35 -8.02
N VAL A 259 -15.88 -13.65 -6.76
CA VAL A 259 -16.05 -12.70 -5.65
C VAL A 259 -14.84 -12.78 -4.75
N VAL A 260 -14.24 -11.63 -4.48
CA VAL A 260 -13.09 -11.48 -3.58
C VAL A 260 -13.46 -10.48 -2.49
N TYR A 261 -13.21 -10.85 -1.25
CA TYR A 261 -13.52 -10.07 -0.06
C TYR A 261 -12.23 -9.42 0.48
N GLY A 262 -12.38 -8.19 0.93
CA GLY A 262 -11.47 -7.58 1.90
C GLY A 262 -11.88 -7.98 3.32
N PRO A 263 -11.57 -7.17 4.35
CA PRO A 263 -11.01 -5.81 4.30
C PRO A 263 -9.52 -5.79 3.93
N VAL A 264 -9.05 -4.78 3.20
CA VAL A 264 -7.65 -4.68 2.72
C VAL A 264 -7.09 -3.28 2.96
N SER A 265 -5.83 -3.16 3.35
CA SER A 265 -5.10 -1.89 3.31
C SER A 265 -4.34 -1.80 2.00
N ILE A 266 -4.41 -0.66 1.30
CA ILE A 266 -3.78 -0.49 -0.02
C ILE A 266 -2.76 0.64 0.11
N ALA A 267 -1.52 0.34 -0.23
CA ALA A 267 -0.42 1.28 -0.32
C ALA A 267 0.04 1.38 -1.77
N GLY A 268 0.32 2.58 -2.24
CA GLY A 268 0.88 2.77 -3.57
C GLY A 268 1.85 3.93 -3.63
N CYS A 269 2.84 3.84 -4.51
CA CYS A 269 3.70 4.97 -4.85
C CYS A 269 3.36 5.49 -6.25
N THR A 270 3.56 6.79 -6.49
CA THR A 270 3.42 7.39 -7.83
C THR A 270 4.46 8.48 -8.04
N THR A 271 4.89 8.65 -9.29
CA THR A 271 5.74 9.78 -9.71
C THR A 271 4.93 10.96 -10.22
N GLN A 272 3.62 10.80 -10.41
CA GLN A 272 2.74 11.88 -10.82
C GLN A 272 2.57 12.89 -9.70
N SER A 273 2.43 14.18 -10.03
CA SER A 273 2.16 15.22 -9.04
C SER A 273 0.74 15.19 -8.49
N ARG A 274 -0.18 14.53 -9.20
CA ARG A 274 -1.59 14.34 -8.84
C ARG A 274 -2.03 12.98 -9.37
N ILE A 275 -2.93 12.31 -8.64
CA ILE A 275 -3.65 11.13 -9.13
C ILE A 275 -5.11 11.50 -9.39
N TYR A 276 -5.84 10.62 -10.06
CA TYR A 276 -7.28 10.81 -10.28
C TYR A 276 -7.99 11.10 -8.95
N GLU A 277 -8.78 12.17 -8.92
CA GLU A 277 -9.35 12.77 -7.70
C GLU A 277 -10.10 11.72 -6.85
N ASP A 278 -10.77 10.79 -7.52
CA ASP A 278 -11.51 9.74 -6.85
C ASP A 278 -10.61 8.78 -6.05
N ASN A 279 -9.40 8.48 -6.54
CA ASN A 279 -8.42 7.69 -5.80
C ASN A 279 -7.80 8.54 -4.66
N ALA A 280 -7.41 9.78 -4.97
CA ALA A 280 -6.79 10.70 -4.02
C ALA A 280 -7.62 10.88 -2.76
N ASN A 281 -8.93 11.01 -2.94
CA ASN A 281 -9.85 11.25 -1.84
C ASN A 281 -10.17 10.01 -0.99
N ARG A 282 -9.74 8.80 -1.41
CA ARG A 282 -9.89 7.53 -0.67
C ARG A 282 -8.63 7.12 0.08
N SER A 283 -7.54 7.87 -0.10
CA SER A 283 -6.26 7.60 0.53
C SER A 283 -5.76 8.79 1.36
N PHE A 284 -4.83 8.50 2.24
CA PHE A 284 -3.92 9.46 2.84
C PHE A 284 -2.83 9.72 1.82
N LEU A 285 -2.55 10.99 1.55
CA LEU A 285 -1.55 11.40 0.57
C LEU A 285 -0.35 11.90 1.35
N ILE A 286 0.77 11.20 1.21
CA ILE A 286 2.03 11.61 1.83
C ILE A 286 3.02 12.01 0.74
N TYR A 287 3.90 12.94 1.07
CA TYR A 287 4.97 13.39 0.20
C TYR A 287 6.28 13.04 0.89
N ILE A 288 7.17 12.38 0.15
CA ILE A 288 8.52 12.07 0.64
C ILE A 288 9.30 13.36 0.84
N ASP A 289 10.12 13.39 1.87
CA ASP A 289 11.02 14.48 2.20
C ASP A 289 12.20 14.47 1.21
N GLU A 290 12.20 15.44 0.29
CA GLU A 290 13.25 15.66 -0.71
C GLU A 290 14.29 16.70 -0.22
N SER A 291 14.41 16.92 1.09
CA SER A 291 15.39 17.87 1.66
C SER A 291 16.82 17.32 1.66
N GLU A 292 17.80 18.23 1.55
CA GLU A 292 19.22 17.88 1.63
C GLU A 292 19.59 17.23 2.97
N GLU A 293 18.90 17.61 4.06
CA GLU A 293 19.11 17.01 5.39
C GLU A 293 18.70 15.53 5.41
N GLN A 294 17.56 15.21 4.79
CA GLN A 294 17.09 13.83 4.67
C GLN A 294 18.02 13.01 3.77
N ASP A 295 18.44 13.56 2.64
CA ASP A 295 19.42 12.92 1.75
C ASP A 295 20.73 12.59 2.50
N GLU A 296 21.25 13.53 3.29
CA GLU A 296 22.47 13.30 4.06
C GLU A 296 22.29 12.25 5.16
N LYS A 297 21.14 12.21 5.84
CA LYS A 297 20.81 11.13 6.80
C LYS A 297 20.85 9.76 6.12
N VAL A 298 20.22 9.63 4.95
CA VAL A 298 20.20 8.37 4.19
C VAL A 298 21.60 7.98 3.72
N MET A 299 22.35 8.91 3.12
CA MET A 299 23.72 8.65 2.67
C MET A 299 24.65 8.31 3.84
N HIS A 300 24.49 8.97 4.99
CA HIS A 300 25.25 8.65 6.19
C HIS A 300 24.99 7.22 6.66
N PHE A 301 23.73 6.80 6.71
CA PHE A 301 23.38 5.42 7.05
C PHE A 301 23.97 4.41 6.06
N GLN A 302 23.90 4.66 4.75
CA GLN A 302 24.52 3.80 3.73
C GLN A 302 26.04 3.66 3.93
N ARG A 303 26.73 4.75 4.30
CA ARG A 303 28.16 4.72 4.65
C ARG A 303 28.43 3.90 5.91
N LEU A 304 27.61 4.03 6.96
CA LEU A 304 27.74 3.24 8.18
C LEU A 304 27.51 1.74 7.93
N LEU A 305 26.52 1.40 7.10
CA LEU A 305 26.22 0.04 6.70
C LEU A 305 27.40 -0.58 5.94
N SER A 306 27.92 0.11 4.94
CA SER A 306 29.10 -0.31 4.16
C SER A 306 30.35 -0.44 5.03
N ALA A 307 30.51 0.42 6.04
CA ALA A 307 31.58 0.36 7.02
C ALA A 307 31.41 -0.75 8.09
N GLY A 308 30.33 -1.54 8.05
CA GLY A 308 30.07 -2.60 9.03
C GLY A 308 29.76 -2.09 10.44
N LYS A 309 29.36 -0.82 10.58
CA LYS A 309 29.05 -0.20 11.88
C LYS A 309 27.60 -0.38 12.33
N ILE A 310 26.75 -0.96 11.48
CA ILE A 310 25.34 -1.23 11.78
C ILE A 310 25.19 -2.67 12.25
N ASN A 311 24.51 -2.84 13.39
CA ASN A 311 24.18 -4.16 13.93
C ASN A 311 22.95 -4.75 13.21
N LEU A 312 23.20 -5.53 12.17
CA LEU A 312 22.13 -6.19 11.39
C LEU A 312 21.32 -7.20 12.21
N TYR A 313 21.91 -7.77 13.26
CA TYR A 313 21.21 -8.71 14.14
C TYR A 313 20.14 -7.98 14.97
N GLU A 314 20.50 -6.86 15.58
CA GLU A 314 19.55 -6.01 16.35
C GLU A 314 18.46 -5.44 15.44
N GLN A 315 18.82 -5.02 14.22
CA GLN A 315 17.85 -4.56 13.22
C GLN A 315 16.81 -5.65 12.91
N LYS A 316 17.27 -6.89 12.67
CA LYS A 316 16.38 -8.03 12.42
C LYS A 316 15.50 -8.35 13.62
N GLN A 317 16.06 -8.33 14.84
CA GLN A 317 15.27 -8.53 16.07
C GLN A 317 14.17 -7.47 16.22
N THR A 318 14.47 -6.22 15.87
CA THR A 318 13.51 -5.11 15.91
C THR A 318 12.39 -5.31 14.89
N ILE A 319 12.72 -5.73 13.66
CA ILE A 319 11.73 -6.10 12.64
C ILE A 319 10.84 -7.23 13.14
N GLU A 320 11.42 -8.31 13.67
CA GLU A 320 10.67 -9.46 14.20
C GLU A 320 9.76 -9.06 15.37
N LEU A 321 10.23 -8.20 16.28
CA LEU A 321 9.40 -7.65 17.35
C LEU A 321 8.19 -6.90 16.78
N LEU A 322 8.39 -5.96 15.85
CA LEU A 322 7.30 -5.18 15.26
C LEU A 322 6.31 -6.05 14.47
N GLN A 323 6.78 -7.07 13.75
CA GLN A 323 5.90 -8.05 13.10
C GLN A 323 5.12 -8.87 14.14
N ASN A 324 5.76 -9.33 15.20
CA ASN A 324 5.10 -10.08 16.28
C ASN A 324 4.07 -9.20 17.01
N THR A 325 4.37 -7.90 17.15
CA THR A 325 3.43 -6.88 17.65
C THR A 325 2.16 -6.84 16.81
N GLN A 326 2.29 -6.86 15.48
CA GLN A 326 1.14 -6.95 14.57
C GLN A 326 0.36 -8.26 14.71
N ARG A 327 1.04 -9.39 14.96
CA ARG A 327 0.41 -10.72 15.10
C ARG A 327 -0.45 -10.82 16.37
N VAL A 328 -0.03 -10.20 17.47
CA VAL A 328 -0.77 -10.29 18.74
C VAL A 328 -2.02 -9.40 18.80
N LEU A 329 -2.12 -8.35 17.97
CA LEU A 329 -3.31 -7.48 17.93
C LEU A 329 -4.58 -8.30 17.64
N GLN A 330 -5.59 -8.13 18.49
CA GLN A 330 -6.87 -8.82 18.37
C GLN A 330 -7.89 -7.92 17.67
N PRO A 331 -8.83 -8.49 16.91
CA PRO A 331 -10.01 -7.77 16.45
C PRO A 331 -10.81 -7.28 17.66
N VAL A 332 -11.01 -5.98 17.78
CA VAL A 332 -11.80 -5.36 18.85
C VAL A 332 -12.56 -4.17 18.28
N LYS A 333 -13.79 -3.97 18.73
CA LYS A 333 -14.59 -2.80 18.35
C LYS A 333 -14.03 -1.57 19.05
N VAL A 334 -13.84 -0.51 18.30
CA VAL A 334 -13.45 0.80 18.84
C VAL A 334 -14.67 1.70 18.81
N ILE A 335 -14.96 2.32 19.95
CA ILE A 335 -15.99 3.35 20.07
C ILE A 335 -15.29 4.66 20.41
N ASN A 336 -15.49 5.69 19.59
CA ASN A 336 -14.96 7.01 19.86
C ASN A 336 -16.06 7.89 20.50
N PRO A 337 -16.07 8.06 21.84
CA PRO A 337 -17.09 8.86 22.53
C PRO A 337 -17.00 10.36 22.18
N TYR A 338 -15.87 10.80 21.62
CA TYR A 338 -15.64 12.19 21.23
C TYR A 338 -16.04 12.48 19.78
N ALA A 339 -16.40 11.46 18.99
CA ALA A 339 -16.56 11.56 17.53
C ALA A 339 -17.53 12.66 17.08
N GLU A 340 -18.62 12.89 17.83
CA GLU A 340 -19.61 13.92 17.50
C GLU A 340 -19.10 15.36 17.66
N PHE A 341 -18.05 15.57 18.45
CA PHE A 341 -17.45 16.88 18.69
C PHE A 341 -16.28 17.17 17.76
N LEU A 342 -15.71 16.13 17.14
CA LEU A 342 -14.60 16.26 16.21
C LEU A 342 -15.03 17.00 14.95
N LYS A 343 -14.28 18.04 14.60
CA LYS A 343 -14.49 18.82 13.37
C LYS A 343 -13.15 19.06 12.68
N ILE A 344 -13.17 19.01 11.37
CA ILE A 344 -12.03 19.41 10.54
C ILE A 344 -12.14 20.89 10.13
N PRO A 345 -11.02 21.55 9.81
CA PRO A 345 -11.02 22.92 9.31
C PRO A 345 -11.87 23.09 8.05
N LYS A 346 -12.47 24.27 7.87
CA LYS A 346 -13.34 24.58 6.72
C LYS A 346 -12.58 24.71 5.40
N ASP A 347 -11.30 25.05 5.46
CA ASP A 347 -10.40 25.19 4.31
C ASP A 347 -10.13 23.83 3.63
N VAL A 348 -10.37 22.70 4.31
CA VAL A 348 -10.11 21.37 3.79
C VAL A 348 -11.00 21.05 2.59
N PHE A 349 -10.38 20.67 1.46
CA PHE A 349 -11.14 20.21 0.31
C PHE A 349 -11.83 18.87 0.59
N LYS A 350 -13.04 18.72 0.05
CA LYS A 350 -13.87 17.50 0.17
C LYS A 350 -14.08 17.06 1.63
N PRO A 351 -14.64 17.94 2.48
CA PRO A 351 -14.64 17.78 3.93
C PRO A 351 -15.31 16.48 4.41
N ARG A 352 -16.31 15.95 3.71
CA ARG A 352 -17.01 14.72 4.10
C ARG A 352 -16.09 13.50 4.16
N ARG A 353 -15.25 13.29 3.12
CA ARG A 353 -14.33 12.14 3.08
C ARG A 353 -13.17 12.33 4.05
N THR A 354 -12.64 13.55 4.13
CA THR A 354 -11.55 13.86 5.07
C THR A 354 -11.99 13.72 6.53
N ASN A 355 -13.23 14.08 6.88
CA ASN A 355 -13.78 13.86 8.21
C ASN A 355 -13.87 12.37 8.55
N ALA A 356 -14.35 11.54 7.62
CA ALA A 356 -14.40 10.09 7.80
C ALA A 356 -12.99 9.49 8.01
N HIS A 357 -12.00 9.95 7.23
CA HIS A 357 -10.60 9.52 7.41
C HIS A 357 -10.02 9.96 8.76
N TYR A 358 -10.31 11.19 9.20
CA TYR A 358 -9.84 11.72 10.48
C TYR A 358 -10.36 10.88 11.65
N ILE A 359 -11.66 10.59 11.69
CA ILE A 359 -12.27 9.73 12.71
C ILE A 359 -11.67 8.32 12.66
N ALA A 360 -11.61 7.71 11.47
CA ALA A 360 -11.09 6.35 11.31
C ALA A 360 -9.59 6.24 11.66
N PHE A 361 -8.81 7.32 11.51
CA PHE A 361 -7.41 7.34 11.91
C PHE A 361 -7.23 7.40 13.43
N ILE A 362 -8.05 8.18 14.13
CA ILE A 362 -8.11 8.16 15.60
C ILE A 362 -8.49 6.77 16.11
N GLU A 363 -9.47 6.14 15.48
CA GLU A 363 -9.89 4.77 15.82
C GLU A 363 -8.78 3.75 15.55
N ALA A 364 -7.98 3.94 14.49
CA ALA A 364 -6.83 3.09 14.19
C ALA A 364 -5.71 3.22 15.24
N ILE A 365 -5.45 4.43 15.75
CA ILE A 365 -4.51 4.65 16.87
C ILE A 365 -5.03 3.98 18.14
N THR A 366 -6.32 4.18 18.45
CA THR A 366 -6.96 3.54 19.61
C THR A 366 -6.87 2.00 19.52
N PHE A 367 -7.12 1.44 18.33
CA PHE A 367 -6.97 0.01 18.05
C PHE A 367 -5.54 -0.49 18.24
N TYR A 368 -4.54 0.28 17.83
CA TYR A 368 -3.14 -0.07 18.04
C TYR A 368 -2.77 -0.09 19.53
N LYS A 369 -3.31 0.86 20.30
CA LYS A 369 -3.17 0.95 21.76
C LYS A 369 -4.12 0.04 22.54
N GLN A 370 -4.78 -0.94 21.92
CA GLN A 370 -5.82 -1.79 22.56
C GLN A 370 -5.41 -2.44 23.89
N TYR A 371 -4.13 -2.74 24.09
CA TYR A 371 -3.61 -3.35 25.33
C TYR A 371 -3.37 -2.35 26.48
N GLN A 372 -3.55 -1.06 26.22
CA GLN A 372 -3.50 0.04 27.19
C GLN A 372 -4.90 0.56 27.52
N ARG A 373 -5.95 -0.08 26.99
CA ARG A 373 -7.33 0.34 27.16
C ARG A 373 -8.08 -0.66 28.01
N GLU A 374 -9.00 -0.16 28.82
CA GLU A 374 -9.95 -1.00 29.52
C GLU A 374 -10.94 -1.59 28.51
N GLN A 375 -11.11 -2.91 28.54
CA GLN A 375 -12.14 -3.58 27.74
C GLN A 375 -13.48 -3.44 28.44
N LYS A 376 -14.47 -2.92 27.72
CA LYS A 376 -15.85 -2.79 28.16
C LYS A 376 -16.71 -3.77 27.38
N ALA A 377 -17.80 -4.22 27.99
CA ALA A 377 -18.80 -5.04 27.33
C ALA A 377 -20.09 -4.24 27.24
N ASP A 378 -20.68 -4.23 26.05
CA ASP A 378 -21.99 -3.64 25.84
C ASP A 378 -23.06 -4.46 26.60
N GLU A 379 -23.86 -3.79 27.43
CA GLU A 379 -24.80 -4.47 28.34
C GLU A 379 -25.93 -5.22 27.60
N GLU A 380 -26.27 -4.80 26.38
CA GLU A 380 -27.34 -5.41 25.59
C GLU A 380 -26.83 -6.53 24.69
N THR A 381 -25.69 -6.33 24.03
CA THR A 381 -25.16 -7.24 23.00
C THR A 381 -24.05 -8.16 23.50
N GLY A 382 -23.40 -7.82 24.63
CA GLY A 382 -22.22 -8.52 25.15
C GLY A 382 -20.96 -8.32 24.29
N GLU A 383 -21.00 -7.44 23.28
CA GLU A 383 -19.85 -7.17 22.41
C GLU A 383 -18.75 -6.42 23.17
N ILE A 384 -17.51 -6.94 23.09
CA ILE A 384 -16.35 -6.31 23.72
C ILE A 384 -15.86 -5.13 22.87
N TYR A 385 -15.68 -3.98 23.50
CA TYR A 385 -15.17 -2.78 22.86
C TYR A 385 -14.14 -2.05 23.74
N ILE A 386 -13.36 -1.19 23.10
CA ILE A 386 -12.46 -0.23 23.76
C ILE A 386 -12.85 1.19 23.34
N GLU A 387 -12.55 2.16 24.19
CA GLU A 387 -12.87 3.57 23.94
C GLU A 387 -11.64 4.39 23.56
N THR A 388 -11.83 5.32 22.64
CA THR A 388 -10.85 6.36 22.31
C THR A 388 -10.65 7.31 23.48
N THR A 389 -9.40 7.66 23.75
CA THR A 389 -8.99 8.64 24.77
C THR A 389 -8.59 9.97 24.14
N LEU A 390 -8.47 11.03 24.95
CA LEU A 390 -7.98 12.34 24.45
C LEU A 390 -6.52 12.29 23.98
N GLU A 391 -5.72 11.38 24.54
CA GLU A 391 -4.35 11.13 24.10
C GLU A 391 -4.31 10.63 22.65
N ASP A 392 -5.19 9.68 22.30
CA ASP A 392 -5.31 9.15 20.93
C ASP A 392 -5.64 10.27 19.93
N ILE A 393 -6.51 11.21 20.33
CA ILE A 393 -6.91 12.37 19.51
C ILE A 393 -5.72 13.34 19.35
N ALA A 394 -4.97 13.60 20.42
CA ALA A 394 -3.80 14.49 20.38
C ALA A 394 -2.70 13.96 19.46
N GLU A 395 -2.42 12.66 19.55
CA GLU A 395 -1.47 11.97 18.67
C GLU A 395 -1.95 11.96 17.21
N ALA A 396 -3.22 11.66 16.99
CA ALA A 396 -3.82 11.72 15.66
C ALA A 396 -3.71 13.12 15.06
N ASN A 397 -4.01 14.17 15.85
CA ASN A 397 -3.88 15.56 15.43
C ASN A 397 -2.46 15.89 15.00
N THR A 398 -1.46 15.45 15.76
CA THR A 398 -0.04 15.68 15.45
C THR A 398 0.33 15.11 14.08
N LEU A 399 -0.07 13.87 13.79
CA LEU A 399 0.20 13.22 12.51
C LEU A 399 -0.67 13.79 11.37
N MET A 400 -1.89 14.23 11.67
CA MET A 400 -2.85 14.70 10.67
C MET A 400 -2.67 16.15 10.24
N LYS A 401 -2.04 17.02 11.06
CA LYS A 401 -1.82 18.43 10.73
C LYS A 401 -1.20 18.62 9.34
N HIS A 402 -0.13 17.88 9.03
CA HIS A 402 0.51 17.96 7.71
C HIS A 402 -0.40 17.42 6.59
N ILE A 403 -1.14 16.32 6.83
CA ILE A 403 -2.06 15.74 5.83
C ILE A 403 -3.22 16.68 5.52
N LEU A 404 -3.83 17.29 6.53
CA LEU A 404 -4.92 18.25 6.38
C LEU A 404 -4.45 19.53 5.70
N LEU A 405 -3.25 20.02 6.03
CA LEU A 405 -2.63 21.15 5.35
C LEU A 405 -2.51 20.89 3.85
N ARG A 406 -2.00 19.73 3.46
CA ARG A 406 -1.90 19.35 2.04
C ARG A 406 -3.27 19.18 1.37
N LYS A 407 -4.27 18.66 2.08
CA LYS A 407 -5.65 18.54 1.56
C LYS A 407 -6.40 19.88 1.52
N SER A 408 -5.81 20.96 2.03
CA SER A 408 -6.36 22.32 1.99
C SER A 408 -5.58 23.23 1.01
N ASP A 409 -4.49 22.73 0.43
CA ASP A 409 -3.61 23.48 -0.46
C ASP A 409 -3.99 23.27 -1.93
N GLU A 410 -4.20 24.37 -2.64
CA GLU A 410 -4.58 24.37 -4.07
C GLU A 410 -3.44 23.89 -4.98
N LEU A 411 -2.20 24.06 -4.51
CA LEU A 411 -0.99 23.67 -5.23
C LEU A 411 -0.66 22.20 -5.01
N SER A 412 -0.12 21.55 -6.05
CA SER A 412 0.51 20.23 -5.85
C SER A 412 1.73 20.36 -4.92
N GLY A 413 2.05 19.30 -4.17
CA GLY A 413 3.20 19.33 -3.23
C GLY A 413 4.51 19.79 -3.86
N ALA A 414 4.82 19.33 -5.07
CA ALA A 414 6.03 19.77 -5.79
C ALA A 414 5.99 21.26 -6.20
N CYS A 415 4.82 21.78 -6.59
CA CYS A 415 4.65 23.19 -6.92
C CYS A 415 4.72 24.07 -5.67
N ARG A 416 4.14 23.60 -4.54
CA ARG A 416 4.24 24.25 -3.23
C ARG A 416 5.69 24.35 -2.77
N SER A 417 6.45 23.25 -2.79
CA SER A 417 7.89 23.28 -2.42
C SER A 417 8.70 24.21 -3.32
N TYR A 418 8.43 24.22 -4.63
CA TYR A 418 9.04 25.17 -5.56
C TYR A 418 8.73 26.64 -5.20
N PHE A 419 7.49 26.93 -4.79
CA PHE A 419 7.09 28.28 -4.40
C PHE A 419 7.71 28.72 -3.07
N GLU A 420 7.75 27.85 -2.07
CA GLU A 420 8.42 28.16 -0.80
C GLU A 420 9.94 28.39 -0.99
N PHE A 421 10.58 27.65 -1.90
CA PHE A 421 11.97 27.93 -2.30
C PHE A 421 12.11 29.33 -2.92
N ILE A 422 11.22 29.73 -3.84
CA ILE A 422 11.24 31.08 -4.41
C ILE A 422 11.10 32.13 -3.31
N LYS A 423 10.14 31.96 -2.39
CA LYS A 423 9.94 32.90 -1.27
C LYS A 423 11.21 33.05 -0.44
N GLN A 424 11.84 31.94 -0.07
CA GLN A 424 13.08 31.93 0.69
C GLN A 424 14.21 32.61 -0.10
N TYR A 425 14.40 32.28 -1.37
CA TYR A 425 15.43 32.88 -2.22
C TYR A 425 15.26 34.40 -2.35
N VAL A 426 14.03 34.86 -2.59
CA VAL A 426 13.71 36.29 -2.71
C VAL A 426 13.96 37.03 -1.40
N ARG A 427 13.59 36.44 -0.25
CA ARG A 427 13.85 37.00 1.09
C ARG A 427 15.35 37.06 1.40
N THR A 428 16.07 35.96 1.25
CA THR A 428 17.51 35.89 1.57
C THR A 428 18.34 36.87 0.75
N ASN A 429 17.97 37.09 -0.52
CA ASN A 429 18.68 38.00 -1.42
C ASN A 429 18.08 39.42 -1.46
N ASN A 430 17.07 39.72 -0.63
CA ASN A 430 16.36 41.01 -0.59
C ASN A 430 15.91 41.51 -1.99
N LEU A 431 15.41 40.59 -2.81
CA LEU A 431 14.98 40.89 -4.18
C LEU A 431 13.53 41.41 -4.19
N LYS A 432 13.24 42.40 -5.04
CA LYS A 432 11.85 42.80 -5.34
C LYS A 432 11.24 41.97 -6.47
N HIS A 433 12.08 41.60 -7.45
CA HIS A 433 11.69 40.83 -8.61
C HIS A 433 12.70 39.70 -8.84
N PHE A 434 12.25 38.59 -9.39
CA PHE A 434 13.10 37.46 -9.79
C PHE A 434 12.77 37.03 -11.23
N SER A 435 13.72 36.40 -11.90
CA SER A 435 13.54 35.80 -13.22
C SER A 435 13.58 34.27 -13.17
N ASN A 436 12.91 33.62 -14.13
CA ASN A 436 12.98 32.16 -14.27
C ASN A 436 14.40 31.65 -14.49
N LYS A 437 15.28 32.46 -15.11
CA LYS A 437 16.66 32.09 -15.40
C LYS A 437 17.48 32.00 -14.11
N GLU A 438 17.32 32.97 -13.20
CA GLU A 438 18.01 32.99 -11.90
C GLU A 438 17.59 31.80 -11.04
N ILE A 439 16.28 31.59 -10.86
CA ILE A 439 15.76 30.47 -10.07
C ILE A 439 16.24 29.13 -10.62
N ARG A 440 16.28 28.97 -11.95
CA ARG A 440 16.77 27.74 -12.57
C ARG A 440 18.26 27.51 -12.36
N ALA A 441 19.07 28.57 -12.37
CA ALA A 441 20.51 28.46 -12.16
C ALA A 441 20.82 27.93 -10.75
N VAL A 442 20.02 28.30 -9.76
CA VAL A 442 20.19 27.87 -8.36
C VAL A 442 19.56 26.49 -8.12
N LEU A 443 18.27 26.34 -8.45
CA LEU A 443 17.51 25.13 -8.15
C LEU A 443 17.81 23.95 -9.10
N LYS A 444 18.53 24.20 -10.21
CA LYS A 444 18.87 23.22 -11.26
C LYS A 444 17.68 22.42 -11.78
N THR A 445 16.48 22.98 -11.73
CA THR A 445 15.25 22.31 -12.18
C THR A 445 15.17 22.24 -13.70
N GLU A 446 14.59 21.15 -14.20
CA GLU A 446 14.31 20.96 -15.62
C GLU A 446 13.35 22.03 -16.17
N HIS A 447 13.62 22.54 -17.38
CA HIS A 447 12.92 23.70 -17.95
C HIS A 447 11.40 23.48 -18.05
N SER A 448 10.97 22.30 -18.49
CA SER A 448 9.55 22.01 -18.71
C SER A 448 8.78 21.97 -17.38
N LYS A 449 9.34 21.37 -16.33
CA LYS A 449 8.78 21.37 -14.97
C LYS A 449 8.64 22.78 -14.41
N GLN A 450 9.71 23.59 -14.49
CA GLN A 450 9.67 24.98 -14.01
C GLN A 450 8.57 25.79 -14.71
N LYS A 451 8.43 25.62 -16.04
CA LYS A 451 7.39 26.30 -16.81
C LYS A 451 5.99 25.92 -16.31
N LYS A 452 5.75 24.64 -16.03
CA LYS A 452 4.46 24.16 -15.50
C LYS A 452 4.16 24.80 -14.13
N TYR A 453 5.12 24.79 -13.20
CA TYR A 453 4.93 25.39 -11.88
C TYR A 453 4.66 26.89 -11.97
N MET A 454 5.43 27.63 -12.78
CA MET A 454 5.20 29.07 -12.95
C MET A 454 3.84 29.39 -13.57
N VAL A 455 3.31 28.55 -14.46
CA VAL A 455 1.95 28.72 -14.99
C VAL A 455 0.91 28.52 -13.89
N GLU A 456 1.04 27.45 -13.09
CA GLU A 456 0.15 27.18 -11.95
C GLU A 456 0.18 28.33 -10.93
N LEU A 457 1.37 28.79 -10.53
CA LEU A 457 1.53 29.91 -9.59
C LEU A 457 0.94 31.23 -10.09
N GLN A 458 0.98 31.48 -11.40
CA GLN A 458 0.33 32.66 -11.99
C GLN A 458 -1.19 32.50 -12.07
N GLN A 459 -1.69 31.29 -12.34
CA GLN A 459 -3.12 31.01 -12.42
C GLN A 459 -3.83 31.20 -11.08
N TYR A 460 -3.17 30.84 -9.97
CA TYR A 460 -3.68 31.04 -8.60
C TYR A 460 -3.20 32.36 -7.97
N ASP A 461 -2.69 33.30 -8.76
CA ASP A 461 -2.24 34.63 -8.32
C ASP A 461 -1.13 34.64 -7.24
N TYR A 462 -0.43 33.53 -6.99
CA TYR A 462 0.72 33.46 -6.06
C TYR A 462 1.94 34.23 -6.58
N VAL A 463 2.10 34.30 -7.90
CA VAL A 463 3.18 35.03 -8.56
C VAL A 463 2.63 35.90 -9.67
N ARG A 464 3.05 37.17 -9.70
CA ARG A 464 2.64 38.15 -10.72
C ARG A 464 3.78 38.53 -11.61
N LYS A 465 3.46 38.76 -12.88
CA LYS A 465 4.38 39.24 -13.89
C LYS A 465 4.41 40.78 -13.85
N LYS A 466 5.59 41.38 -13.66
CA LYS A 466 5.74 42.84 -13.52
C LYS A 466 6.46 43.48 -14.70
N GLU A 467 7.61 42.94 -15.08
CA GLU A 467 8.50 43.58 -16.04
C GLU A 467 8.98 42.61 -17.13
N GLY A 468 9.42 43.14 -18.27
CA GLY A 468 10.10 42.38 -19.33
C GLY A 468 9.28 42.11 -20.60
N ASP A 469 9.94 41.55 -21.62
CA ASP A 469 9.35 41.19 -22.91
C ASP A 469 9.77 39.77 -23.36
N LYS A 470 9.26 39.29 -24.49
CA LYS A 470 9.61 37.96 -25.03
C LYS A 470 11.10 37.81 -25.37
N LYS A 471 11.85 38.90 -25.62
CA LYS A 471 13.27 38.88 -26.01
C LYS A 471 14.22 38.92 -24.80
N LYS A 472 13.91 39.72 -23.77
CA LYS A 472 14.76 39.93 -22.58
C LYS A 472 14.41 38.99 -21.42
N GLY A 473 13.26 38.32 -21.49
CA GLY A 473 12.71 37.54 -20.38
C GLY A 473 11.87 38.41 -19.44
N TYR A 474 11.09 37.75 -18.59
CA TYR A 474 10.15 38.40 -17.69
C TYR A 474 10.64 38.36 -16.23
N GLY A 475 10.38 39.47 -15.51
CA GLY A 475 10.53 39.60 -14.07
C GLY A 475 9.20 39.33 -13.35
N TYR A 476 9.28 38.57 -12.27
CA TYR A 476 8.15 38.12 -11.47
C TYR A 476 8.27 38.60 -10.03
N GLU A 477 7.12 38.75 -9.37
CA GLU A 477 7.00 39.14 -7.96
C GLU A 477 6.11 38.15 -7.22
N VAL A 478 6.46 37.83 -5.98
CA VAL A 478 5.65 37.00 -5.08
C VAL A 478 4.51 37.84 -4.51
N SER A 479 3.26 37.38 -4.64
CA SER A 479 2.09 38.12 -4.19
C SER A 479 1.90 38.09 -2.67
N SER A 480 2.18 36.95 -2.03
CA SER A 480 2.09 36.79 -0.57
C SER A 480 3.16 35.82 -0.08
N PHE A 481 3.86 36.20 0.99
CA PHE A 481 4.85 35.36 1.63
C PHE A 481 4.30 34.57 2.83
N GLU A 482 3.13 34.94 3.34
CA GLU A 482 2.60 34.42 4.61
C GLU A 482 1.42 33.46 4.43
N GLU A 483 0.85 33.35 3.22
CA GLU A 483 -0.41 32.60 3.01
C GLU A 483 -0.37 31.15 3.48
N TYR A 484 0.75 30.45 3.25
CA TYR A 484 0.88 29.04 3.63
C TYR A 484 1.00 28.89 5.16
N GLY A 485 1.73 29.81 5.80
CA GLY A 485 1.83 29.88 7.25
C GLY A 485 0.50 30.20 7.91
N GLN A 486 -0.27 31.14 7.34
CA GLN A 486 -1.62 31.46 7.81
C GLN A 486 -2.59 30.29 7.63
N LEU A 487 -2.50 29.54 6.52
CA LEU A 487 -3.29 28.32 6.32
C LEU A 487 -2.94 27.25 7.35
N GLN A 488 -1.64 27.03 7.58
CA GLN A 488 -1.14 26.09 8.59
C GLN A 488 -1.61 26.48 10.00
N GLU A 489 -1.55 27.75 10.36
CA GLU A 489 -2.02 28.25 11.65
C GLU A 489 -3.52 28.02 11.82
N ARG A 490 -4.36 28.37 10.82
CA ARG A 490 -5.81 28.12 10.87
C ARG A 490 -6.14 26.64 11.10
N ILE A 491 -5.43 25.74 10.42
CA ILE A 491 -5.63 24.29 10.54
C ILE A 491 -5.25 23.81 11.95
N ASN A 492 -4.10 24.26 12.45
CA ASN A 492 -3.62 23.89 13.78
C ASN A 492 -4.58 24.38 14.87
N THR A 493 -4.98 25.65 14.81
CA THR A 493 -5.87 26.29 15.78
C THR A 493 -7.18 25.55 15.91
N VAL A 494 -7.82 25.15 14.80
CA VAL A 494 -9.10 24.41 14.85
C VAL A 494 -8.94 23.08 15.59
N LEU A 495 -7.88 22.31 15.32
CA LEU A 495 -7.67 21.02 15.99
C LEU A 495 -7.33 21.19 17.47
N ASP A 496 -6.50 22.16 17.79
CA ASP A 496 -6.03 22.44 19.14
C ASP A 496 -7.17 22.99 20.03
N GLU A 497 -8.00 23.89 19.51
CA GLU A 497 -9.21 24.40 20.19
C GLU A 497 -10.22 23.29 20.50
N ILE A 498 -10.45 22.38 19.55
CA ILE A 498 -11.36 21.25 19.76
C ILE A 498 -10.81 20.34 20.85
N LEU A 499 -9.52 20.02 20.81
CA LEU A 499 -8.89 19.17 21.82
C LEU A 499 -8.97 19.83 23.22
N LEU A 500 -8.68 21.11 23.33
CA LEU A 500 -8.81 21.87 24.58
C LEU A 500 -10.25 21.84 25.10
N HIS A 501 -11.24 22.07 24.24
CA HIS A 501 -12.65 22.02 24.63
C HIS A 501 -13.08 20.63 25.12
N LEU A 502 -12.58 19.56 24.50
CA LEU A 502 -12.84 18.19 24.93
C LEU A 502 -12.21 17.90 26.30
N GLN A 503 -10.97 18.35 26.52
CA GLN A 503 -10.29 18.24 27.82
C GLN A 503 -11.05 18.98 28.93
N GLU A 504 -11.58 20.17 28.64
CA GLU A 504 -12.41 20.91 29.60
C GLU A 504 -13.70 20.17 29.95
N LYS A 505 -14.39 19.60 28.94
CA LYS A 505 -15.60 18.80 29.15
C LYS A 505 -15.35 17.56 30.00
N GLU A 506 -14.27 16.83 29.74
CA GLU A 506 -13.93 15.63 30.52
C GLU A 506 -13.61 15.99 31.98
N LYS A 507 -12.86 17.08 32.22
CA LYS A 507 -12.61 17.61 33.57
C LYS A 507 -13.90 18.01 34.28
N GLN A 508 -14.84 18.67 33.60
CA GLN A 508 -16.14 19.03 34.16
C GLN A 508 -16.97 17.79 34.52
N ALA A 509 -17.02 16.79 33.64
CA ALA A 509 -17.73 15.53 33.89
C ALA A 509 -17.14 14.78 35.10
N ALA A 510 -15.81 14.69 35.18
CA ALA A 510 -15.12 14.08 36.32
C ALA A 510 -15.40 14.83 37.64
N ALA A 511 -15.43 16.16 37.62
CA ALA A 511 -15.75 16.98 38.79
C ALA A 511 -17.21 16.77 39.27
N ILE A 512 -18.16 16.70 38.34
CA ILE A 512 -19.58 16.42 38.65
C ILE A 512 -19.72 15.01 39.26
N PHE A 513 -19.06 14.01 38.69
CA PHE A 513 -19.08 12.64 39.19
C PHE A 513 -18.47 12.53 40.60
N ALA A 514 -17.34 13.20 40.84
CA ALA A 514 -16.71 13.25 42.16
C ALA A 514 -17.61 13.93 43.22
N LEU A 515 -18.35 14.99 42.84
CA LEU A 515 -19.34 15.63 43.70
C LEU A 515 -20.54 14.71 44.01
N ALA A 516 -21.00 13.93 43.02
CA ALA A 516 -22.08 12.96 43.20
C ALA A 516 -21.68 11.84 44.19
N ILE A 517 -20.46 11.28 44.07
CA ILE A 517 -19.91 10.28 45.00
C ILE A 517 -19.80 10.84 46.43
N LYS A 518 -19.36 12.10 46.59
CA LYS A 518 -19.30 12.76 47.91
C LYS A 518 -20.70 12.91 48.53
N ARG A 519 -21.73 13.19 47.73
CA ARG A 519 -23.12 13.30 48.21
C ARG A 519 -23.73 11.95 48.61
N THR A 520 -23.50 10.87 47.85
CA THR A 520 -23.97 9.53 48.21
C THR A 520 -23.30 8.99 49.46
N LYS A 521 -21.98 9.19 49.63
CA LYS A 521 -21.27 8.82 50.88
C LYS A 521 -21.76 9.61 52.10
N LYS A 522 -22.12 10.89 51.94
CA LYS A 522 -22.66 11.72 53.04
C LYS A 522 -24.08 11.31 53.46
N ASN A 523 -24.87 10.72 52.57
CA ASN A 523 -26.21 10.22 52.86
C ASN A 523 -26.22 8.79 53.44
N GLN A 524 -25.20 7.97 53.18
CA GLN A 524 -25.06 6.64 53.81
C GLN A 524 -24.53 6.68 55.25
N GLY A 525 -23.91 7.77 55.69
CA GLY A 525 -23.46 7.96 57.08
C GLY A 525 -24.53 8.56 58.03
N LYS A 526 -25.81 8.51 57.66
CA LYS A 526 -26.93 9.07 58.42
C LYS A 526 -28.00 8.03 58.84
N TYR A 527 -27.69 6.74 58.72
CA TYR A 527 -28.51 5.65 59.24
C TYR A 527 -27.79 4.91 60.37
#